data_AF-A0A965C9F8-F1
#
_entry.id   AF-A0A965C9F8-F1
#
_cell.length_a   1.000
_cell.length_b   1.000
_cell.length_c   1.000
_cell.angle_alpha   90.00
_cell.angle_beta   90.00
_cell.angle_gamma   90.00
#
_symmetry.space_group_name_H-M   'P 1'
#
loop_
_entity.id
_entity.type
_entity.pdbx_description
1 polymer ?
#
loop_
_entity_poly.entity_id
_entity_poly.type
_entity_poly.pdbx_seq_one_letter_code
_entity_poly.pdbx_strand_id
1 'polypeptide(L)'
;MPTDSGTAIVSGGFITFTSPYSPTRFQGAGNSVTLNSSSDIRLKKNIKDEYLGLDFIMKLTPKTFEFTGDTKNQDLLHHGFIAQDIEILIPDEDALVYIYSGEAGVDTRGFNTVELIGPLVKAIQQQQLVIQSLQEQIKDLNTK
;
A
#
# COMPACT_ATOMS: atom_id res chain seq x y z
N MET A 1 -3.11 25.07 17.11
CA MET A 1 -2.65 24.18 16.03
C MET A 1 -2.53 22.79 16.62
N PRO A 2 -3.07 21.72 15.99
CA PRO A 2 -2.83 20.38 16.49
C PRO A 2 -1.33 20.11 16.32
N THR A 3 -0.64 19.87 17.43
CA THR A 3 0.77 19.49 17.41
C THR A 3 0.86 18.05 16.91
N ASP A 4 1.81 17.79 16.02
CA ASP A 4 2.18 16.46 15.53
C ASP A 4 2.86 15.64 16.64
N SER A 5 2.14 15.42 17.74
CA SER A 5 2.64 14.74 18.92
C SER A 5 1.98 13.37 19.03
N GLY A 6 2.79 12.32 18.91
CA GLY A 6 2.46 10.99 19.39
C GLY A 6 2.83 10.85 20.86
N THR A 7 2.04 10.06 21.61
CA THR A 7 2.36 9.73 23.00
C THR A 7 3.04 8.37 23.03
N ALA A 8 4.23 8.29 23.64
CA ALA A 8 4.84 7.03 24.05
C ALA A 8 4.49 6.78 25.52
N ILE A 9 3.73 5.72 25.80
CA ILE A 9 3.47 5.28 27.17
C ILE A 9 4.35 4.05 27.43
N VAL A 10 5.22 4.16 28.42
CA VAL A 10 6.01 3.04 28.94
C VAL A 10 5.36 2.59 30.24
N SER A 11 4.73 1.42 30.20
CA SER A 11 4.28 0.67 31.37
C SER A 11 5.10 -0.62 31.42
N GLY A 12 5.33 -1.19 32.60
CA GLY A 12 6.33 -2.25 32.87
C GLY A 12 6.26 -3.55 32.03
N GLY A 13 5.39 -3.65 31.03
CA GLY A 13 5.33 -4.76 30.07
C GLY A 13 5.16 -4.38 28.59
N PHE A 14 5.08 -3.08 28.22
CA PHE A 14 4.87 -2.66 26.83
C PHE A 14 5.31 -1.22 26.50
N ILE A 15 5.69 -1.02 25.24
CA ILE A 15 5.86 0.30 24.60
C ILE A 15 4.74 0.45 23.57
N THR A 16 3.95 1.51 23.66
CA THR A 16 2.90 1.84 22.67
C THR A 16 3.28 3.11 21.92
N PHE A 17 3.45 3.01 20.61
CA PHE A 17 3.58 4.18 19.72
C PHE A 17 2.24 4.43 19.04
N THR A 18 1.70 5.63 19.26
CA THR A 18 0.43 6.06 18.67
C THR A 18 0.72 7.22 17.73
N SER A 19 0.55 7.03 16.42
CA SER A 19 0.54 8.12 15.44
C SER A 19 -0.90 8.43 15.04
N PRO A 20 -1.35 9.69 15.09
CA PRO A 20 -2.70 10.06 14.67
C PRO A 20 -2.93 10.00 13.15
N TYR A 21 -1.87 9.87 12.34
CA TYR A 21 -1.95 9.98 10.87
C TYR A 21 -1.55 8.71 10.10
N SER A 22 -1.22 7.62 10.79
CA SER A 22 -0.98 6.30 10.18
C SER A 22 -1.95 5.27 10.78
N PRO A 23 -2.58 4.39 9.98
CA PRO A 23 -3.53 3.40 10.51
C PRO A 23 -2.86 2.36 11.40
N THR A 24 -1.52 2.32 11.46
CA THR A 24 -0.75 1.29 12.14
C THR A 24 -0.55 1.62 13.62
N ARG A 25 -1.11 0.78 14.49
CA ARG A 25 -0.83 0.81 15.94
C ARG A 25 0.34 -0.13 16.26
N PHE A 26 1.28 0.35 17.08
CA PHE A 26 2.37 -0.46 17.63
C PHE A 26 2.01 -0.89 19.06
N GLN A 27 1.78 -2.19 19.25
CA GLN A 27 1.60 -2.77 20.59
C GLN A 27 2.58 -3.94 20.76
N GLY A 28 3.58 -3.77 21.63
CA GLY A 28 4.42 -4.87 22.06
C GLY A 28 3.91 -5.45 23.38
N ALA A 29 3.81 -6.76 23.55
CA ALA A 29 3.59 -7.40 24.86
C ALA A 29 4.53 -8.59 24.98
N GLY A 30 5.45 -8.56 25.95
CA GLY A 30 6.51 -9.57 26.07
C GLY A 30 7.43 -9.60 24.85
N ASN A 31 7.49 -10.75 24.15
CA ASN A 31 8.25 -10.96 22.92
C ASN A 31 7.41 -10.83 21.63
N SER A 32 6.15 -10.40 21.72
CA SER A 32 5.25 -10.26 20.57
C SER A 32 5.03 -8.79 20.23
N VAL A 33 5.13 -8.44 18.94
CA VAL A 33 4.74 -7.14 18.38
C VAL A 33 3.53 -7.36 17.48
N THR A 34 2.42 -6.68 17.79
CA THR A 34 1.19 -6.73 16.99
C THR A 34 1.02 -5.41 16.23
N LEU A 35 0.86 -5.51 14.91
CA LEU A 35 0.57 -4.40 14.01
C LEU A 35 -0.92 -4.47 13.63
N ASN A 36 -1.70 -3.47 14.04
CA ASN A 36 -3.12 -3.39 13.71
C ASN A 36 -3.37 -2.17 12.83
N SER A 37 -4.02 -2.38 11.67
CA SER A 37 -4.49 -1.29 10.80
C SER A 37 -5.94 -0.93 11.15
N SER A 38 -6.19 0.27 11.67
CA SER A 38 -7.57 0.72 11.95
C SER A 38 -8.24 1.31 10.69
N SER A 39 -9.45 0.86 10.37
CA SER A 39 -10.21 1.29 9.19
C SER A 39 -11.65 1.74 9.55
N ASP A 40 -11.81 2.49 10.63
CA ASP A 40 -13.11 2.98 11.09
C ASP A 40 -13.53 4.24 10.33
N ILE A 41 -14.80 4.33 9.93
CA ILE A 41 -15.36 5.49 9.21
C ILE A 41 -15.20 6.80 9.98
N ARG A 42 -15.23 6.76 11.32
CA ARG A 42 -15.07 7.94 12.19
C ARG A 42 -13.66 8.52 12.16
N LEU A 43 -12.70 7.76 11.64
CA LEU A 43 -11.29 8.16 11.51
C LEU A 43 -10.94 8.60 10.09
N LYS A 44 -11.92 8.66 9.18
CA LYS A 44 -11.73 9.02 7.76
C LYS A 44 -12.54 10.27 7.42
N LYS A 45 -12.01 11.09 6.50
CA LYS A 45 -12.68 12.29 5.98
C LYS A 45 -12.68 12.25 4.44
N ASN A 46 -13.61 12.96 3.81
CA ASN A 46 -13.69 13.10 2.35
C ASN A 46 -13.72 11.75 1.60
N ILE A 47 -14.48 10.77 2.11
CA ILE A 47 -14.55 9.42 1.54
C ILE A 47 -15.20 9.48 0.15
N LYS A 48 -14.50 8.97 -0.86
CA LYS A 48 -14.93 8.84 -2.25
C LYS A 48 -14.60 7.44 -2.75
N ASP A 49 -15.22 7.04 -3.87
CA ASP A 49 -14.87 5.80 -4.54
C ASP A 49 -13.43 5.84 -5.06
N GLU A 50 -12.79 4.67 -5.04
CA GLU A 50 -11.43 4.49 -5.56
C GLU A 50 -11.35 4.83 -7.06
N TYR A 51 -10.38 5.69 -7.39
CA TYR A 51 -10.18 6.20 -8.74
C TYR A 51 -9.09 5.41 -9.49
N LEU A 52 -8.13 4.82 -8.78
CA LEU A 52 -7.14 3.93 -9.36
C LEU A 52 -7.77 2.56 -9.62
N GLY A 53 -7.70 2.08 -10.85
CA GLY A 53 -8.32 0.83 -11.27
C GLY A 53 -7.47 0.06 -12.27
N LEU A 54 -8.12 -0.66 -13.17
CA LEU A 54 -7.50 -1.53 -14.15
C LEU A 54 -6.43 -0.80 -14.99
N ASP A 55 -6.73 0.41 -15.47
CA ASP A 55 -5.77 1.20 -16.26
C ASP A 55 -4.49 1.54 -15.49
N PHE A 56 -4.59 1.76 -14.18
CA PHE A 56 -3.44 1.99 -13.32
C PHE A 56 -2.67 0.69 -13.10
N ILE A 57 -3.36 -0.39 -12.73
CA ILE A 57 -2.75 -1.71 -12.51
C ILE A 57 -2.01 -2.22 -13.76
N MET A 58 -2.55 -1.97 -14.95
CA MET A 58 -1.93 -2.37 -16.22
C MET A 58 -0.63 -1.60 -16.55
N LYS A 59 -0.40 -0.44 -15.92
CA LYS A 59 0.85 0.33 -16.06
C LYS A 59 1.91 -0.08 -15.04
N LEU A 60 1.52 -0.78 -13.98
CA LEU A 60 2.47 -1.26 -12.98
C LEU A 60 3.41 -2.29 -13.60
N THR A 61 4.68 -2.20 -13.24
CA THR A 61 5.69 -3.15 -13.71
C THR A 61 6.23 -3.95 -12.52
N PRO A 62 5.74 -5.18 -12.29
CA PRO A 62 6.31 -6.08 -11.30
C PRO A 62 7.79 -6.36 -11.62
N LYS A 63 8.63 -6.34 -10.60
CA LYS A 63 10.06 -6.60 -10.70
C LYS A 63 10.47 -7.71 -9.73
N THR A 64 11.56 -8.37 -10.08
CA THR A 64 12.32 -9.21 -9.14
C THR A 64 13.65 -8.55 -8.85
N PHE A 65 14.10 -8.65 -7.61
CA PHE A 65 15.35 -8.00 -7.18
C PHE A 65 15.96 -8.74 -5.99
N GLU A 66 17.25 -8.48 -5.77
CA GLU A 66 18.02 -8.90 -4.60
C GLU A 66 18.38 -7.64 -3.81
N PHE A 67 18.38 -7.72 -2.48
CA PHE A 67 18.77 -6.58 -1.66
C PHE A 67 20.29 -6.47 -1.57
N THR A 68 20.82 -5.31 -1.94
CA THR A 68 22.22 -4.99 -1.67
C THR A 68 22.44 -4.85 -0.16
N GLY A 69 23.42 -5.56 0.41
CA GLY A 69 23.82 -5.42 1.80
C GLY A 69 23.20 -6.44 2.77
N ASP A 70 22.30 -7.33 2.32
CA ASP A 70 21.95 -8.51 3.12
C ASP A 70 23.10 -9.52 3.05
N THR A 71 23.97 -9.52 4.06
CA THR A 71 25.14 -10.43 4.12
C THR A 71 24.79 -11.89 4.39
N LYS A 72 23.53 -12.20 4.73
CA LYS A 72 23.08 -13.57 5.03
C LYS A 72 22.29 -14.20 3.87
N ASN A 73 21.58 -13.39 3.09
CA ASN A 73 20.73 -13.86 2.00
C ASN A 73 20.98 -13.10 0.69
N GLN A 74 22.24 -12.93 0.30
CA GLN A 74 22.65 -12.12 -0.86
C GLN A 74 21.93 -12.50 -2.16
N ASP A 75 21.67 -13.79 -2.37
CA ASP A 75 21.07 -14.32 -3.60
C ASP A 75 19.57 -14.66 -3.42
N LEU A 76 18.92 -14.14 -2.38
CA LEU A 76 17.49 -14.38 -2.19
C LEU A 76 16.71 -13.47 -3.13
N LEU A 77 16.03 -14.09 -4.09
CA LEU A 77 15.18 -13.39 -5.04
C LEU A 77 13.89 -12.90 -4.34
N HIS A 78 13.65 -11.61 -4.40
CA HIS A 78 12.42 -10.97 -3.93
C HIS A 78 11.54 -10.55 -5.11
N HIS A 79 10.23 -10.47 -4.86
CA HIS A 79 9.22 -10.04 -5.83
C HIS A 79 8.52 -8.79 -5.31
N GLY A 80 8.39 -7.77 -6.15
CA GLY A 80 7.73 -6.55 -5.75
C GLY A 80 7.75 -5.49 -6.84
N PHE A 81 7.95 -4.24 -6.43
CA PHE A 81 7.94 -3.07 -7.30
C PHE A 81 9.06 -2.12 -6.93
N ILE A 82 9.45 -1.27 -7.87
CA ILE A 82 10.34 -0.14 -7.63
C ILE A 82 9.47 1.08 -7.34
N ALA A 83 9.70 1.73 -6.19
CA ALA A 83 8.86 2.85 -5.74
C ALA A 83 8.87 4.02 -6.73
N GLN A 84 10.01 4.29 -7.36
CA GLN A 84 10.20 5.33 -8.39
C GLN A 84 9.37 5.06 -9.65
N ASP A 85 9.23 3.79 -10.06
CA ASP A 85 8.41 3.42 -11.22
C ASP A 85 6.91 3.70 -10.95
N ILE A 86 6.50 3.68 -9.68
CA ILE A 86 5.12 3.93 -9.26
C ILE A 86 4.89 5.43 -9.02
N GLU A 87 5.88 6.13 -8.47
CA GLU A 87 5.84 7.58 -8.19
C GLU A 87 5.46 8.38 -9.45
N ILE A 88 5.99 8.00 -10.62
CA ILE A 88 5.65 8.66 -11.90
C ILE A 88 4.22 8.38 -12.39
N LEU A 89 3.50 7.44 -11.78
CA LEU A 89 2.14 7.02 -12.18
C LEU A 89 1.03 7.58 -11.29
N ILE A 90 1.40 8.22 -10.17
CA ILE A 90 0.48 8.73 -9.15
C ILE A 90 0.66 10.26 -9.01
N PRO A 91 -0.34 11.00 -8.51
CA PRO A 91 -0.18 12.42 -8.23
C PRO A 91 0.77 12.67 -7.04
N ASP A 92 1.34 13.87 -6.95
CA ASP A 92 2.32 14.24 -5.91
C ASP A 92 1.76 14.10 -4.47
N GLU A 93 0.44 14.20 -4.29
CA GLU A 93 -0.24 14.09 -2.99
C GLU A 93 -0.90 12.70 -2.80
N ASP A 94 -0.15 11.62 -3.04
CA ASP A 94 -0.63 10.25 -2.87
C ASP A 94 0.26 9.47 -1.88
N ALA A 95 -0.37 8.78 -0.92
CA ALA A 95 0.32 8.05 0.13
C ALA A 95 0.91 6.71 -0.35
N LEU A 96 0.62 6.28 -1.58
CA LEU A 96 1.06 5.00 -2.11
C LEU A 96 2.59 4.90 -2.21
N VAL A 97 3.28 6.01 -2.45
CA VAL A 97 4.74 6.12 -2.34
C VAL A 97 5.08 7.14 -1.26
N TYR A 98 6.04 6.81 -0.40
CA TYR A 98 6.49 7.69 0.67
C TYR A 98 8.01 7.87 0.64
N ILE A 99 8.48 9.00 1.15
CA ILE A 99 9.90 9.31 1.27
C ILE A 99 10.30 9.26 2.74
N TYR A 100 11.35 8.51 3.03
CA TYR A 100 12.03 8.48 4.31
C TYR A 100 13.39 9.15 4.17
N SER A 101 13.57 10.29 4.82
CA SER A 101 14.88 10.95 4.92
C SER A 101 15.70 10.25 6.00
N GLY A 102 16.75 9.54 5.59
CA GLY A 102 17.65 8.87 6.53
C GLY A 102 18.61 9.83 7.25
N GLU A 103 19.25 9.35 8.31
CA GLU A 103 20.22 10.13 9.13
C GLU A 103 21.42 10.67 8.33
N ALA A 104 21.69 10.12 7.14
CA ALA A 104 22.78 10.53 6.25
C ALA A 104 22.35 11.51 5.13
N GLY A 105 21.13 12.05 5.17
CA GLY A 105 20.64 13.00 4.17
C GLY A 105 20.34 12.40 2.79
N VAL A 106 20.24 11.08 2.71
CA VAL A 106 19.80 10.37 1.50
C VAL A 106 18.35 9.94 1.69
N ASP A 107 17.49 10.42 0.79
CA ASP A 107 16.08 10.08 0.76
C ASP A 107 15.87 8.69 0.16
N THR A 108 15.23 7.81 0.92
CA THR A 108 14.79 6.49 0.47
C THR A 108 13.31 6.54 0.16
N ARG A 109 12.92 5.99 -0.99
CA ARG A 109 11.50 5.84 -1.36
C ARG A 109 10.99 4.47 -0.94
N GLY A 110 9.83 4.46 -0.30
CA GLY A 110 9.08 3.27 0.06
C GLY A 110 7.74 3.21 -0.66
N PHE A 111 7.17 2.01 -0.73
CA PHE A 111 5.89 1.73 -1.39
C PHE A 111 4.93 1.03 -0.42
N ASN A 112 3.71 1.53 -0.33
CA ASN A 112 2.66 1.00 0.54
C ASN A 112 1.88 -0.13 -0.15
N THR A 113 2.41 -1.36 -0.07
CA THR A 113 1.80 -2.55 -0.70
C THR A 113 0.38 -2.85 -0.21
N VAL A 114 0.05 -2.51 1.03
CA VAL A 114 -1.30 -2.70 1.60
C VAL A 114 -2.31 -1.74 0.98
N GLU A 115 -1.89 -0.51 0.65
CA GLU A 115 -2.78 0.48 0.02
C GLU A 115 -3.11 0.11 -1.43
N LEU A 116 -2.23 -0.65 -2.10
CA LEU A 116 -2.48 -1.19 -3.45
C LEU A 116 -3.69 -2.14 -3.52
N ILE A 117 -4.12 -2.71 -2.39
CA ILE A 117 -5.25 -3.65 -2.35
C ILE A 117 -6.55 -3.01 -2.86
N GLY A 118 -6.82 -1.74 -2.52
CA GLY A 118 -8.01 -1.02 -2.99
C GLY A 118 -8.07 -0.92 -4.53
N PRO A 119 -7.02 -0.36 -5.17
CA PRO A 119 -6.90 -0.31 -6.62
C PRO A 119 -6.96 -1.69 -7.30
N LEU A 120 -6.37 -2.73 -6.69
CA LEU A 120 -6.45 -4.10 -7.21
C LEU A 120 -7.87 -4.65 -7.21
N VAL A 121 -8.63 -4.44 -6.13
CA VAL A 121 -10.04 -4.85 -6.06
C VAL A 121 -10.85 -4.12 -7.13
N LYS A 122 -10.63 -2.81 -7.29
CA LYS A 122 -11.30 -2.00 -8.33
C LYS A 122 -10.98 -2.51 -9.74
N ALA A 123 -9.72 -2.84 -10.01
CA ALA A 123 -9.28 -3.39 -11.28
C ALA A 123 -9.96 -4.74 -11.59
N ILE A 124 -10.06 -5.63 -10.60
CA ILE A 124 -10.76 -6.92 -10.75
C ILE A 124 -12.25 -6.71 -11.05
N GLN A 125 -12.91 -5.77 -10.36
CA GLN A 125 -14.31 -5.43 -10.64
C GLN A 125 -14.50 -4.91 -12.08
N GLN A 126 -13.62 -4.03 -12.55
CA GLN A 126 -13.66 -3.53 -13.92
C GLN A 126 -13.39 -4.63 -14.94
N GLN A 127 -12.42 -5.51 -14.67
CA GLN A 127 -12.14 -6.67 -15.51
C GLN A 127 -13.35 -7.61 -15.60
N GLN A 128 -14.07 -7.82 -14.49
CA GLN A 128 -15.28 -8.65 -14.48
C GLN A 128 -16.39 -8.08 -15.37
N LEU A 129 -16.55 -6.75 -15.43
CA LEU A 129 -17.50 -6.09 -16.34
C LEU A 129 -17.12 -6.30 -17.81
N VAL A 130 -15.83 -6.23 -18.13
CA VAL A 130 -15.34 -6.52 -19.50
C VAL A 130 -15.64 -7.97 -19.87
N ILE A 131 -15.39 -8.93 -18.97
CA ILE A 131 -15.69 -10.35 -19.21
C ILE A 131 -17.17 -10.58 -19.47
N GLN A 132 -18.06 -9.97 -18.68
CA GLN A 132 -19.51 -10.10 -18.86
C GLN A 132 -19.96 -9.53 -20.22
N SER A 133 -19.46 -8.36 -20.59
CA SER A 133 -19.77 -7.76 -21.89
C SER A 133 -19.29 -8.63 -23.06
N LEU A 134 -18.10 -9.23 -22.96
CA LEU A 134 -17.60 -10.15 -23.99
C LEU A 134 -18.44 -11.43 -24.08
N GLN A 135 -18.90 -11.97 -22.95
CA GLN A 135 -19.77 -13.15 -22.92
C GLN A 135 -21.13 -12.88 -23.59
N GLU A 136 -21.71 -11.70 -23.34
CA GLU A 136 -22.96 -11.27 -23.99
C GLU A 136 -22.78 -11.14 -25.51
N GLN A 137 -21.70 -10.49 -25.96
CA GLN A 137 -21.40 -10.37 -27.40
C GLN A 137 -21.23 -11.73 -28.08
N ILE A 138 -20.54 -12.67 -27.44
CA ILE A 138 -20.38 -14.04 -27.96
C ILE A 138 -21.74 -14.75 -28.07
N LYS A 139 -22.62 -14.58 -27.08
CA LYS A 139 -23.97 -15.16 -27.12
C LYS A 139 -24.81 -14.60 -28.26
N ASP A 140 -24.73 -13.30 -28.50
CA ASP A 140 -25.46 -12.62 -29.58
C ASP A 140 -24.92 -13.02 -30.97
N LEU A 141 -23.62 -13.28 -31.08
CA LEU A 141 -23.01 -13.79 -32.32
C LEU A 141 -23.40 -15.24 -32.61
N ASN A 142 -23.51 -16.08 -31.58
CA ASN A 142 -23.86 -17.51 -31.73
C ASN A 142 -25.37 -17.76 -31.94
N THR A 143 -26.21 -16.75 -31.75
CA THR A 143 -27.66 -16.85 -31.99
C THR A 143 -28.08 -16.32 -33.37
N LYS A 144 -27.13 -15.82 -34.17
CA LYS A 144 -27.29 -15.48 -35.59
C LYS A 144 -26.85 -16.62 -36.49
#